data_AF-A0A2V6D4Q2-F1
#
_entry.id   AF-A0A2V6D4Q2-F1
#
_cell.length_a   1.000
_cell.length_b   1.000
_cell.length_c   1.000
_cell.angle_alpha   90.00
_cell.angle_beta   90.00
_cell.angle_gamma   90.00
#
_symmetry.space_group_name_H-M   'P 1'
#
loop_
_entity.id
_entity.type
_entity.pdbx_description
1 polymer ?
#
loop_
_entity_poly.entity_id
_entity_poly.type
_entity_poly.pdbx_seq_one_letter_code
_entity_poly.pdbx_strand_id
1 'polypeptide(L)'
;MMTLDVSLRLKPLLEKAGYKVVMTRDTDVFVPLGTRVAIANSNPNAIFVCIHFNSATRSGANGIETYFYSTESAPLAASIHSALVGGAPSENRGVRRRGYFVLRRTTVPAVLVECGFLTNPTEAQYAQSNTYRQQLAQEIARGILNRPALAARTGYTNRSSYVDVGLQPFLDQRFVRESGTKHHRRHKTSTKKKSSSTEKKKVSSEEQ
;
A
#
# COMPACT_ATOMS: atom_id res chain seq x y z
N MET A 1 -1.40 17.27 -1.94
CA MET A 1 -0.88 16.99 -3.31
C MET A 1 0.50 16.29 -3.33
N MET A 2 0.79 15.41 -2.38
CA MET A 2 2.12 14.78 -2.26
C MET A 2 2.46 13.83 -3.41
N THR A 3 1.48 13.06 -3.90
CA THR A 3 1.68 12.11 -5.01
C THR A 3 2.06 12.81 -6.31
N LEU A 4 1.49 14.01 -6.58
CA LEU A 4 1.83 14.75 -7.79
C LEU A 4 3.28 15.24 -7.70
N ASP A 5 3.67 15.81 -6.58
CA ASP A 5 5.02 16.33 -6.38
C ASP A 5 6.08 15.22 -6.54
N VAL A 6 5.88 14.04 -5.95
CA VAL A 6 6.79 12.89 -6.16
C VAL A 6 6.84 12.50 -7.65
N SER A 7 5.69 12.47 -8.33
CA SER A 7 5.62 12.11 -9.75
C SER A 7 6.33 13.13 -10.65
N LEU A 8 6.19 14.43 -10.35
CA LEU A 8 6.86 15.52 -11.07
C LEU A 8 8.37 15.52 -10.83
N ARG A 9 8.84 15.09 -9.66
CA ARG A 9 10.27 14.88 -9.37
C ARG A 9 10.83 13.65 -10.06
N LEU A 10 10.04 12.59 -10.17
CA LEU A 10 10.43 11.33 -10.82
C LEU A 10 10.61 11.52 -12.33
N LYS A 11 9.73 12.29 -12.99
CA LYS A 11 9.75 12.54 -14.43
C LYS A 11 11.14 12.92 -14.97
N PRO A 12 11.79 14.01 -14.52
CA PRO A 12 13.09 14.43 -15.07
C PRO A 12 14.21 13.43 -14.77
N LEU A 13 14.12 12.64 -13.68
CA LEU A 13 15.10 11.59 -13.39
C LEU A 13 15.05 10.47 -14.43
N LEU A 14 13.84 10.06 -14.82
CA LEU A 14 13.62 9.04 -15.83
C LEU A 14 13.92 9.57 -17.25
N GLU A 15 13.53 10.81 -17.56
CA GLU A 15 13.85 11.45 -18.84
C GLU A 15 15.37 11.58 -19.03
N LYS A 16 16.11 11.99 -18.00
CA LYS A 16 17.58 12.02 -18.02
C LYS A 16 18.21 10.65 -18.24
N ALA A 17 17.53 9.57 -17.82
CA ALA A 17 17.95 8.20 -18.04
C ALA A 17 17.50 7.63 -19.39
N GLY A 18 16.95 8.45 -20.29
CA GLY A 18 16.57 8.06 -21.65
C GLY A 18 15.14 7.53 -21.80
N TYR A 19 14.31 7.60 -20.75
CA TYR A 19 12.91 7.19 -20.84
C TYR A 19 12.04 8.31 -21.41
N LYS A 20 11.12 7.95 -22.30
CA LYS A 20 9.95 8.79 -22.58
C LYS A 20 8.97 8.65 -21.42
N VAL A 21 8.66 9.74 -20.73
CA VAL A 21 7.71 9.73 -19.60
C VAL A 21 6.37 10.30 -20.02
N VAL A 22 5.31 9.50 -19.87
CA VAL A 22 3.92 9.92 -20.07
C VAL A 22 3.24 10.02 -18.72
N MET A 23 2.81 11.22 -18.36
CA MET A 23 2.13 11.48 -17.09
C MET A 23 0.62 11.28 -17.27
N THR A 24 -0.04 10.61 -16.31
CA THR A 24 -1.52 10.56 -16.30
C THR A 24 -2.13 11.92 -15.95
N ARG A 25 -1.38 12.76 -15.22
CA ARG A 25 -1.62 14.17 -14.94
C ARG A 25 -0.31 14.84 -14.51
N ASP A 26 -0.18 16.12 -14.78
CA ASP A 26 0.92 16.99 -14.36
C ASP A 26 0.45 18.20 -13.52
N THR A 27 -0.86 18.30 -13.29
CA THR A 27 -1.54 19.33 -12.49
C THR A 27 -2.50 18.70 -11.47
N ASP A 28 -3.11 19.53 -10.60
CA ASP A 28 -4.09 19.09 -9.60
C ASP A 28 -5.48 18.84 -10.20
N VAL A 29 -5.56 17.84 -11.07
CA VAL A 29 -6.79 17.45 -11.74
C VAL A 29 -7.18 16.03 -11.40
N PHE A 30 -8.48 15.81 -11.26
CA PHE A 30 -9.02 14.47 -11.14
C PHE A 30 -8.92 13.73 -12.48
N VAL A 31 -8.35 12.52 -12.45
CA VAL A 31 -8.28 11.62 -13.61
C VAL A 31 -8.98 10.31 -13.27
N PRO A 32 -10.06 9.94 -13.98
CA PRO A 32 -10.76 8.67 -13.75
C PRO A 32 -9.84 7.46 -13.91
N LEU A 33 -10.11 6.38 -13.17
CA LEU A 33 -9.29 5.16 -13.23
C LEU A 33 -9.24 4.56 -14.64
N GLY A 34 -10.36 4.59 -15.37
CA GLY A 34 -10.42 4.14 -16.77
C GLY A 34 -9.51 4.95 -17.69
N THR A 35 -9.46 6.27 -17.53
CA THR A 35 -8.57 7.16 -18.30
C THR A 35 -7.10 6.85 -18.04
N ARG A 36 -6.71 6.60 -16.77
CA ARG A 36 -5.32 6.23 -16.42
C ARG A 36 -4.90 4.94 -17.13
N VAL A 37 -5.78 3.94 -17.15
CA VAL A 37 -5.55 2.67 -17.84
C VAL A 37 -5.48 2.88 -19.36
N ALA A 38 -6.37 3.71 -19.94
CA ALA A 38 -6.35 3.99 -21.36
C ALA A 38 -5.03 4.64 -21.80
N ILE A 39 -4.51 5.60 -21.03
CA ILE A 39 -3.20 6.23 -21.25
C ILE A 39 -2.08 5.19 -21.18
N ALA A 40 -2.11 4.28 -20.20
CA ALA A 40 -1.09 3.24 -20.09
C ALA A 40 -1.14 2.29 -21.30
N ASN A 41 -2.33 1.83 -21.68
CA ASN A 41 -2.52 0.84 -22.73
C ASN A 41 -2.26 1.40 -24.14
N SER A 42 -2.35 2.73 -24.34
CA SER A 42 -1.94 3.36 -25.60
C SER A 42 -0.42 3.40 -25.80
N ASN A 43 0.37 2.91 -24.83
CA ASN A 43 1.83 2.88 -24.87
C ASN A 43 2.34 1.44 -24.65
N PRO A 44 2.26 0.54 -25.67
CA PRO A 44 2.46 -0.90 -25.49
C PRO A 44 3.88 -1.34 -25.06
N ASN A 45 4.88 -0.47 -25.20
CA ASN A 45 6.27 -0.73 -24.78
C ASN A 45 6.65 0.03 -23.50
N ALA A 46 5.66 0.37 -22.66
CA ALA A 46 5.87 1.11 -21.42
C ALA A 46 5.85 0.20 -20.18
N ILE A 47 6.12 0.80 -19.04
CA ILE A 47 5.70 0.32 -17.72
C ILE A 47 4.75 1.36 -17.12
N PHE A 48 3.83 0.92 -16.27
CA PHE A 48 2.92 1.79 -15.55
C PHE A 48 3.27 1.82 -14.06
N VAL A 49 3.58 3.00 -13.53
CA VAL A 49 3.93 3.21 -12.12
C VAL A 49 2.93 4.19 -11.50
N CYS A 50 2.15 3.70 -10.54
CA CYS A 50 1.15 4.48 -9.82
C CYS A 50 1.68 4.84 -8.42
N ILE A 51 1.77 6.13 -8.10
CA ILE A 51 2.35 6.62 -6.83
C ILE A 51 1.25 7.10 -5.91
N HIS A 52 1.18 6.51 -4.72
CA HIS A 52 0.17 6.75 -3.69
C HIS A 52 0.81 6.95 -2.31
N PHE A 53 0.01 7.47 -1.39
CA PHE A 53 0.25 7.36 0.04
C PHE A 53 -0.98 6.72 0.67
N ASN A 54 -0.75 5.81 1.60
CA ASN A 54 -1.78 4.99 2.20
C ASN A 54 -2.52 5.77 3.31
N SER A 55 -3.61 5.18 3.78
CA SER A 55 -4.41 5.67 4.89
C SER A 55 -5.01 4.47 5.62
N ALA A 56 -5.05 4.52 6.95
CA ALA A 56 -5.65 3.48 7.78
C ALA A 56 -6.47 4.08 8.91
N THR A 57 -7.47 3.35 9.38
CA THR A 57 -8.29 3.74 10.55
C THR A 57 -7.46 3.85 11.82
N ARG A 58 -6.39 3.05 11.94
CA ARG A 58 -5.44 3.10 13.05
C ARG A 58 -4.29 4.04 12.70
N SER A 59 -4.15 5.13 13.45
CA SER A 59 -3.06 6.12 13.29
C SER A 59 -1.65 5.55 13.45
N GLY A 60 -1.49 4.40 14.13
CA GLY A 60 -0.20 3.71 14.28
C GLY A 60 0.20 2.80 13.11
N ALA A 61 -0.56 2.73 12.00
CA ALA A 61 -0.12 2.01 10.81
C ALA A 61 0.94 2.84 10.08
N ASN A 62 2.10 2.25 9.81
CA ASN A 62 3.19 2.88 9.09
C ASN A 62 3.87 1.89 8.14
N GLY A 63 4.62 2.41 7.17
CA GLY A 63 5.48 1.64 6.28
C GLY A 63 5.13 1.73 4.79
N ILE A 64 6.05 1.25 3.97
CA ILE A 64 5.93 1.23 2.50
C ILE A 64 5.36 -0.10 2.05
N GLU A 65 4.43 -0.07 1.09
CA GLU A 65 3.88 -1.24 0.41
C GLU A 65 4.02 -1.07 -1.10
N THR A 66 4.33 -2.15 -1.82
CA THR A 66 4.29 -2.14 -3.28
C THR A 66 3.36 -3.23 -3.80
N TYR A 67 2.49 -2.86 -4.72
CA TYR A 67 1.45 -3.71 -5.24
C TYR A 67 1.63 -3.98 -6.72
N PHE A 68 1.29 -5.20 -7.13
CA PHE A 68 1.31 -5.64 -8.53
C PHE A 68 0.12 -6.59 -8.79
N TYR A 69 -0.17 -6.88 -10.06
CA TYR A 69 -1.21 -7.85 -10.40
C TYR A 69 -0.74 -8.98 -11.34
N SER A 70 -0.07 -8.65 -12.44
CA SER A 70 0.48 -9.66 -13.36
C SER A 70 1.82 -10.20 -12.85
N THR A 71 2.12 -11.46 -13.16
CA THR A 71 3.41 -12.08 -12.82
C THR A 71 4.58 -11.28 -13.41
N GLU A 72 4.44 -10.82 -14.66
CA GLU A 72 5.39 -9.95 -15.34
C GLU A 72 5.71 -8.64 -14.58
N SER A 73 4.77 -8.14 -13.77
CA SER A 73 4.98 -6.93 -12.95
C SER A 73 5.75 -7.19 -11.65
N ALA A 74 5.88 -8.45 -11.22
CA ALA A 74 6.46 -8.79 -9.92
C ALA A 74 7.94 -8.37 -9.80
N PRO A 75 8.81 -8.59 -10.81
CA PRO A 75 10.21 -8.16 -10.72
C PRO A 75 10.37 -6.64 -10.67
N LEU A 76 9.54 -5.89 -11.41
CA LEU A 76 9.48 -4.43 -11.35
C LEU A 76 9.05 -3.95 -9.94
N ALA A 77 8.00 -4.56 -9.39
CA ALA A 77 7.50 -4.24 -8.05
C ALA A 77 8.56 -4.50 -6.97
N ALA A 78 9.24 -5.65 -7.05
CA ALA A 78 10.31 -6.00 -6.12
C ALA A 78 11.50 -5.05 -6.20
N SER A 79 11.92 -4.67 -7.41
CA SER A 79 13.03 -3.74 -7.62
C SER A 79 12.73 -2.35 -7.05
N ILE A 80 11.54 -1.80 -7.33
CA ILE A 80 11.10 -0.51 -6.78
C ILE A 80 10.98 -0.56 -5.26
N HIS A 81 10.39 -1.62 -4.72
CA HIS A 81 10.20 -1.76 -3.28
C HIS A 81 11.53 -1.84 -2.53
N SER A 82 12.44 -2.70 -3.01
CA SER A 82 13.79 -2.85 -2.45
C SER A 82 14.54 -1.52 -2.44
N ALA A 83 14.38 -0.72 -3.50
CA ALA A 83 15.00 0.58 -3.55
C ALA A 83 14.45 1.54 -2.48
N LEU A 84 13.12 1.62 -2.37
CA LEU A 84 12.44 2.50 -1.42
C LEU A 84 12.76 2.18 0.05
N VAL A 85 12.69 0.91 0.45
CA VAL A 85 12.92 0.53 1.86
C VAL A 85 14.37 0.69 2.30
N GLY A 86 15.32 0.75 1.34
CA GLY A 86 16.72 1.06 1.64
C GLY A 86 16.99 2.55 1.93
N GLY A 87 16.09 3.45 1.51
CA GLY A 87 16.23 4.89 1.70
C GLY A 87 15.25 5.50 2.70
N ALA A 88 14.03 4.99 2.79
CA ALA A 88 12.98 5.59 3.61
C ALA A 88 13.08 5.20 5.09
N PRO A 89 12.83 6.14 6.03
CA PRO A 89 12.72 5.86 7.46
C PRO A 89 11.34 5.26 7.80
N SER A 90 10.91 4.25 7.05
CA SER A 90 9.57 3.66 7.10
C SER A 90 9.67 2.14 7.13
N GLU A 91 8.73 1.49 7.82
CA GLU A 91 8.68 0.03 7.92
C GLU A 91 8.57 -0.64 6.54
N ASN A 92 9.24 -1.78 6.38
CA ASN A 92 9.10 -2.62 5.20
C ASN A 92 7.86 -3.52 5.34
N ARG A 93 6.80 -3.25 4.56
CA ARG A 93 5.56 -4.05 4.59
C ARG A 93 5.42 -4.99 3.39
N GLY A 94 6.45 -5.04 2.57
CA GLY A 94 6.64 -5.98 1.48
C GLY A 94 5.93 -5.63 0.18
N VAL A 95 6.15 -6.53 -0.77
CA VAL A 95 5.53 -6.54 -2.10
C VAL A 95 4.34 -7.48 -2.06
N ARG A 96 3.18 -7.09 -2.60
CA ARG A 96 1.94 -7.87 -2.51
C ARG A 96 1.17 -7.88 -3.82
N ARG A 97 0.62 -9.03 -4.21
CA ARG A 97 -0.31 -9.09 -5.34
C ARG A 97 -1.69 -8.56 -4.93
N ARG A 98 -2.25 -7.58 -5.66
CA ARG A 98 -3.59 -7.02 -5.43
C ARG A 98 -4.31 -6.71 -6.75
N GLY A 99 -5.62 -6.94 -6.74
CA GLY A 99 -6.50 -6.75 -7.91
C GLY A 99 -7.00 -5.31 -8.12
N TYR A 100 -6.18 -4.30 -7.80
CA TYR A 100 -6.57 -2.90 -8.00
C TYR A 100 -6.87 -2.64 -9.48
N PHE A 101 -7.88 -1.79 -9.74
CA PHE A 101 -8.40 -1.60 -11.10
C PHE A 101 -7.30 -1.23 -12.10
N VAL A 102 -6.44 -0.27 -11.74
CA VAL A 102 -5.33 0.20 -12.58
C VAL A 102 -4.26 -0.86 -12.81
N LEU A 103 -4.08 -1.81 -11.89
CA LEU A 103 -3.11 -2.90 -12.05
C LEU A 103 -3.67 -4.03 -12.91
N ARG A 104 -4.97 -4.33 -12.76
CA ARG A 104 -5.62 -5.43 -13.48
C ARG A 104 -5.99 -5.09 -14.92
N ARG A 105 -6.31 -3.83 -15.21
CA ARG A 105 -6.82 -3.41 -16.51
C ARG A 105 -5.73 -2.83 -17.43
N THR A 106 -4.54 -2.63 -16.91
CA THR A 106 -3.37 -2.23 -17.70
C THR A 106 -2.76 -3.46 -18.37
N THR A 107 -2.40 -3.35 -19.66
CA THR A 107 -1.83 -4.43 -20.47
C THR A 107 -0.31 -4.46 -20.47
N VAL A 108 0.31 -3.38 -20.02
CA VAL A 108 1.75 -3.30 -19.74
C VAL A 108 2.05 -3.65 -18.27
N PRO A 109 3.30 -3.97 -17.91
CA PRO A 109 3.68 -4.18 -16.51
C PRO A 109 3.30 -2.98 -15.64
N ALA A 110 2.59 -3.23 -14.55
CA ALA A 110 1.92 -2.22 -13.75
C ALA A 110 2.18 -2.43 -12.26
N VAL A 111 2.60 -1.36 -11.58
CA VAL A 111 2.86 -1.34 -10.14
C VAL A 111 2.17 -0.15 -9.48
N LEU A 112 1.75 -0.34 -8.23
CA LEU A 112 1.26 0.74 -7.37
C LEU A 112 2.13 0.78 -6.11
N VAL A 113 2.70 1.94 -5.83
CA VAL A 113 3.58 2.17 -4.68
C VAL A 113 2.84 3.00 -3.66
N GLU A 114 2.72 2.48 -2.44
CA GLU A 114 2.26 3.24 -1.27
C GLU A 114 3.48 3.73 -0.49
N CYS A 115 3.75 5.03 -0.53
CA CYS A 115 4.96 5.65 0.00
C CYS A 115 4.92 5.95 1.52
N GLY A 116 4.05 5.28 2.28
CA GLY A 116 3.78 5.56 3.70
C GLY A 116 2.32 5.93 3.97
N PHE A 117 1.93 6.04 5.24
CA PHE A 117 0.56 6.27 5.70
C PHE A 117 0.35 7.73 6.14
N LEU A 118 -0.52 8.48 5.47
CA LEU A 118 -0.83 9.88 5.85
C LEU A 118 -1.60 9.98 7.17
N THR A 119 -2.20 8.89 7.63
CA THR A 119 -2.87 8.81 8.93
C THR A 119 -1.89 8.62 10.09
N ASN A 120 -0.63 8.29 9.80
CA ASN A 120 0.44 8.25 10.79
C ASN A 120 1.09 9.63 10.89
N PRO A 121 1.09 10.29 12.06
CA PRO A 121 1.63 11.64 12.20
C PRO A 121 3.10 11.76 11.77
N THR A 122 3.93 10.76 12.10
CA THR A 122 5.34 10.73 11.75
C THR A 122 5.53 10.60 10.23
N GLU A 123 4.83 9.67 9.58
CA GLU A 123 4.93 9.53 8.12
C GLU A 123 4.27 10.69 7.36
N ALA A 124 3.23 11.31 7.92
CA ALA A 124 2.64 12.52 7.36
C ALA A 124 3.65 13.69 7.36
N GLN A 125 4.45 13.83 8.43
CA GLN A 125 5.54 14.80 8.47
C GLN A 125 6.62 14.50 7.43
N TYR A 126 7.00 13.22 7.25
CA TYR A 126 7.90 12.83 6.16
C TYR A 126 7.32 13.20 4.80
N ALA A 127 6.07 12.83 4.52
CA ALA A 127 5.39 13.13 3.26
C ALA A 127 5.32 14.63 2.95
N GLN A 128 5.28 15.50 3.97
CA GLN A 128 5.31 16.96 3.83
C GLN A 128 6.72 17.50 3.53
N SER A 129 7.79 16.76 3.82
CA SER A 129 9.16 17.17 3.53
C SER A 129 9.50 17.12 2.04
N ASN A 130 10.05 18.23 1.52
CA ASN A 130 10.60 18.30 0.16
C ASN A 130 11.71 17.27 -0.06
N THR A 131 12.60 17.13 0.93
CA THR A 131 13.74 16.20 0.88
C THR A 131 13.25 14.76 0.78
N TYR A 132 12.25 14.39 1.58
CA TYR A 132 11.71 13.04 1.54
C TYR A 132 11.01 12.73 0.22
N ARG A 133 10.21 13.66 -0.32
CA ARG A 133 9.58 13.47 -1.65
C ARG A 133 10.61 13.39 -2.78
N GLN A 134 11.71 14.14 -2.67
CA GLN A 134 12.83 14.01 -3.60
C GLN A 134 13.53 12.65 -3.49
N GLN A 135 13.73 12.16 -2.28
CA GLN A 135 14.31 10.86 -2.02
C GLN A 135 13.41 9.74 -2.57
N LEU A 136 12.10 9.77 -2.29
CA LEU A 136 11.13 8.82 -2.87
C LEU A 136 11.24 8.76 -4.40
N ALA A 137 11.31 9.92 -5.07
CA ALA A 137 11.47 9.96 -6.52
C ALA A 137 12.80 9.34 -6.99
N GLN A 138 13.91 9.60 -6.28
CA GLN A 138 15.22 9.00 -6.57
C GLN A 138 15.21 7.49 -6.39
N GLU A 139 14.60 6.99 -5.32
CA GLU A 139 14.52 5.55 -5.04
C GLU A 139 13.60 4.82 -6.02
N ILE A 140 12.46 5.43 -6.38
CA ILE A 140 11.61 4.88 -7.44
C ILE A 140 12.35 4.85 -8.77
N ALA A 141 13.06 5.92 -9.14
CA ALA A 141 13.89 5.94 -10.35
C ALA A 141 14.94 4.84 -10.31
N ARG A 142 15.70 4.72 -9.22
CA ARG A 142 16.73 3.67 -9.03
C ARG A 142 16.14 2.27 -9.18
N GLY A 143 15.00 2.01 -8.55
CA GLY A 143 14.31 0.73 -8.66
C GLY A 143 13.80 0.43 -10.07
N ILE A 144 13.33 1.45 -10.79
CA ILE A 144 12.97 1.31 -12.21
C ILE A 144 14.22 0.98 -13.04
N LEU A 145 15.31 1.73 -12.88
CA LEU A 145 16.54 1.56 -13.68
C LEU A 145 17.25 0.23 -13.43
N ASN A 146 17.23 -0.26 -12.19
CA ASN A 146 17.89 -1.51 -11.80
C ASN A 146 17.00 -2.75 -11.93
N ARG A 147 15.78 -2.61 -12.47
CA ARG A 147 14.87 -3.75 -12.62
C ARG A 147 15.50 -4.80 -13.53
N PRO A 148 15.35 -6.10 -13.24
CA PRO A 148 15.70 -7.12 -14.20
C PRO A 148 14.89 -6.92 -15.48
N ALA A 149 15.50 -7.21 -16.64
CA ALA A 149 14.80 -7.16 -17.91
C ALA A 149 13.51 -7.97 -17.78
N LEU A 150 12.39 -7.39 -18.22
CA LEU A 150 11.14 -8.12 -18.33
C LEU A 150 11.43 -9.29 -19.25
N ALA A 151 11.27 -10.52 -18.75
CA ALA A 151 11.44 -11.70 -19.57
C ALA A 151 10.55 -11.49 -20.80
N ALA A 152 11.17 -11.36 -21.98
CA ALA A 152 10.45 -11.30 -23.23
C ALA A 152 9.49 -12.50 -23.27
N ARG A 153 8.37 -12.38 -24.00
CA ARG A 153 7.36 -13.44 -24.18
C ARG A 153 7.90 -14.66 -24.96
N THR A 154 9.09 -15.13 -24.62
CA THR A 154 9.72 -16.35 -25.09
C THR A 154 9.46 -17.46 -24.09
N GLY A 155 9.05 -18.62 -24.62
CA GLY A 155 8.45 -19.73 -23.90
C GLY A 155 9.13 -20.14 -22.59
N TYR A 156 8.27 -20.62 -21.70
CA TYR A 156 8.55 -21.35 -20.47
C TYR A 156 9.86 -22.16 -20.53
N THR A 157 10.84 -21.79 -19.71
CA THR A 157 11.79 -22.75 -19.17
C THR A 157 11.90 -22.53 -17.66
N ASN A 158 11.70 -23.61 -16.92
CA ASN A 158 11.71 -23.66 -15.47
C ASN A 158 13.02 -23.12 -14.90
N ARG A 159 12.94 -22.05 -14.10
CA ARG A 159 13.84 -21.83 -12.96
C ARG A 159 13.13 -21.10 -11.83
N SER A 160 13.10 -21.81 -10.71
CA SER A 160 12.61 -21.39 -9.40
C SER A 160 13.42 -20.20 -8.88
N SER A 161 12.84 -18.99 -8.95
CA SER A 161 13.18 -17.86 -8.06
C SER A 161 12.07 -16.80 -8.00
N TYR A 162 10.86 -17.10 -8.47
CA TYR A 162 9.72 -16.21 -8.27
C TYR A 162 9.39 -16.17 -6.78
N VAL A 163 9.47 -14.99 -6.20
CA VAL A 163 9.05 -14.69 -4.83
C VAL A 163 7.64 -15.27 -4.66
N ASP A 164 7.48 -16.25 -3.79
CA ASP A 164 6.18 -16.87 -3.51
C ASP A 164 5.35 -15.90 -2.67
N VAL A 165 4.70 -14.96 -3.36
CA VAL A 165 3.81 -13.99 -2.74
C VAL A 165 2.40 -14.56 -2.78
N GLY A 166 1.98 -15.20 -1.68
CA GLY A 166 0.67 -15.83 -1.53
C GLY A 166 -0.49 -14.97 -2.05
N LEU A 167 -1.36 -15.60 -2.85
CA LEU A 167 -2.50 -14.96 -3.50
C LEU A 167 -3.60 -14.64 -2.48
N GLN A 168 -3.99 -13.36 -2.38
CA GLN A 168 -5.11 -12.93 -1.54
C GLN A 168 -6.37 -12.69 -2.38
N PRO A 169 -7.58 -12.89 -1.82
CA PRO A 169 -8.85 -12.66 -2.51
C PRO A 169 -9.03 -11.23 -3.03
N PHE A 170 -9.86 -11.09 -4.06
CA PHE A 170 -10.15 -9.84 -4.75
C PHE A 170 -10.91 -8.84 -3.86
N LEU A 171 -10.44 -7.58 -3.83
CA LEU A 171 -11.16 -6.42 -3.28
C LEU A 171 -11.60 -5.49 -4.42
N ASP A 172 -12.92 -5.33 -4.62
CA ASP A 172 -13.47 -4.42 -5.64
C ASP A 172 -13.44 -2.98 -5.15
N GLN A 173 -12.48 -2.20 -5.64
CA GLN A 173 -12.35 -0.78 -5.28
C GLN A 173 -13.32 0.15 -6.02
N ARG A 174 -14.16 -0.35 -6.94
CA ARG A 174 -15.15 0.48 -7.66
C ARG A 174 -16.31 0.96 -6.77
N PHE A 175 -16.45 0.38 -5.57
CA PHE A 175 -17.57 0.63 -4.66
C PHE A 175 -17.12 0.98 -3.24
N VAL A 176 -15.91 1.51 -3.03
CA VAL A 176 -15.53 2.06 -1.72
C VAL A 176 -16.34 3.33 -1.47
N ARG A 177 -17.57 3.15 -0.94
CA ARG A 177 -18.27 4.19 -0.20
C ARG A 177 -17.51 4.41 1.09
N GLU A 178 -17.27 5.67 1.48
CA GLU A 178 -16.84 6.01 2.83
C GLU A 178 -17.76 5.27 3.82
N SER A 179 -17.23 4.26 4.51
CA SER A 179 -17.97 3.56 5.54
C SER A 179 -17.98 4.42 6.79
N GLY A 180 -18.91 5.38 6.80
CA GLY A 180 -19.47 5.95 8.02
C GLY A 180 -19.95 4.83 8.95
N THR A 181 -19.64 5.04 10.22
CA THR A 181 -19.85 4.17 11.37
C THR A 181 -21.26 3.58 11.49
N LYS A 182 -21.34 2.30 11.92
CA LYS A 182 -22.45 1.82 12.76
C LYS A 182 -21.87 1.08 13.96
N HIS A 183 -21.75 1.80 15.08
CA HIS A 183 -21.50 1.22 16.40
C HIS A 183 -22.72 0.39 16.83
N HIS A 184 -22.54 -0.92 16.98
CA HIS A 184 -23.44 -1.70 17.80
C HIS A 184 -23.09 -1.48 19.29
N ARG A 185 -23.90 -0.66 19.96
CA ARG A 185 -23.97 -0.57 21.42
C ARG A 185 -24.33 -1.96 21.96
N ARG A 186 -23.38 -2.66 22.58
CA ARG A 186 -23.67 -3.81 23.44
C ARG A 186 -24.10 -3.29 24.82
N HIS A 187 -25.37 -3.48 25.14
CA HIS A 187 -25.90 -3.35 26.49
C HIS A 187 -25.17 -4.34 27.42
N LYS A 188 -24.54 -3.84 28.48
CA LYS A 188 -24.16 -4.65 29.65
C LYS A 188 -25.43 -4.93 30.45
N THR A 189 -25.90 -6.17 30.45
CA THR A 189 -26.86 -6.66 31.44
C THR A 189 -26.08 -7.16 32.66
N SER A 190 -26.25 -6.48 33.78
CA SER A 190 -25.76 -6.87 35.10
C SER A 190 -26.57 -8.03 35.66
N THR A 191 -25.99 -9.22 35.73
CA THR A 191 -26.54 -10.32 36.53
C THR A 191 -25.86 -10.37 37.90
N LYS A 192 -26.56 -9.89 38.92
CA LYS A 192 -26.32 -10.17 40.35
C LYS A 192 -26.34 -11.68 40.56
N LYS A 193 -25.25 -12.28 41.04
CA LYS A 193 -25.28 -13.62 41.66
C LYS A 193 -25.07 -13.47 43.17
N LYS A 194 -26.09 -13.91 43.91
CA LYS A 194 -26.18 -13.98 45.38
C LYS A 194 -25.13 -14.96 45.92
N SER A 195 -24.45 -14.54 46.98
CA SER A 195 -23.67 -15.39 47.89
C SER A 195 -24.61 -16.18 48.80
N SER A 196 -24.47 -17.50 48.85
CA SER A 196 -25.08 -18.37 49.85
C SER A 196 -24.02 -18.75 50.89
N SER A 197 -24.18 -18.22 52.10
CA SER A 197 -23.43 -18.60 53.30
C SER A 197 -24.09 -19.83 53.94
N THR A 198 -23.33 -20.92 54.08
CA THR A 198 -23.73 -22.08 54.89
C THR A 198 -23.11 -21.95 56.27
N GLU A 199 -24.01 -22.04 57.25
CA GLU A 199 -23.88 -21.94 58.68
C GLU A 199 -23.10 -23.12 59.30
N LYS A 200 -22.20 -22.84 60.26
CA LYS A 200 -21.88 -23.77 61.36
C LYS A 200 -21.72 -22.99 62.67
N LYS A 201 -22.64 -23.30 63.61
CA LYS A 201 -22.66 -23.03 65.06
C LYS A 201 -21.28 -23.31 65.71
N LYS A 202 -20.89 -22.76 66.88
CA LYS A 202 -21.51 -23.00 68.20
C LYS A 202 -20.74 -22.27 69.35
N VAL A 203 -21.44 -21.94 70.45
CA VAL A 203 -21.00 -21.79 71.88
C VAL A 203 -20.34 -20.45 72.28
N SER A 204 -21.06 -19.55 72.99
CA SER A 204 -21.09 -19.30 74.48
C SER A 204 -20.05 -18.25 74.87
N SER A 205 -20.23 -17.28 75.78
CA SER A 205 -21.14 -17.05 76.92
C SER A 205 -21.01 -15.56 77.32
N GLU A 206 -22.07 -15.01 77.97
CA GLU A 206 -22.10 -14.16 79.20
C GLU A 206 -20.91 -13.21 79.51
N GLU A 207 -21.04 -12.05 80.14
CA GLU A 207 -22.10 -11.22 80.73
C GLU A 207 -21.39 -9.91 81.15
N GLN A 208 -22.17 -8.84 81.28
CA GLN A 208 -21.89 -7.59 82.02
C GLN A 208 -20.86 -6.59 81.46
#